data_AF-A0A1M7JU41-F1
#
_entry.id   AF-A0A1M7JU41-F1
#
_cell.length_a   1.000
_cell.length_b   1.000
_cell.length_c   1.000
_cell.angle_alpha   90.00
_cell.angle_beta   90.00
_cell.angle_gamma   90.00
#
_symmetry.space_group_name_H-M   'P 1'
#
loop_
_entity.id
_entity.type
_entity.pdbx_description
1 polymer ?
#
loop_
_entity_poly.entity_id
_entity_poly.type
_entity_poly.pdbx_seq_one_letter_code
_entity_poly.pdbx_strand_id
1 'polypeptide(L)'
;MKKIISGIVAVIAVICMSTGCGNKKEIKETSKTEKTTVSEKESTNEKEADKDVEVKNDFDKSVENAEYGKLIKKFIEAYINDDRKATLEMQAPEGFMDIVYTLWKTEEFEDYSEDEFLSFWQGNLYDNYNEDLKWEKASFKRIVSSEVIQDEELEDEKGYYGCMEWLVKYVNEHGNVNSDTIEEAFYNDDDYIENLKFKETKEVTFEIEVPETGEILRDKVLVSRIKGNEWKISCRFGNMFLANKKDIADDSASKFRKAGNTAIVEMMEMDKFQISDDYYILSSDESKNFNVPSNFDKSEFYRIIREYSYNPDDWKWFLVVNNNIVKYCVVVEKNSSIPVGVSFDKDEDESISGKINDDMSFDEMYDICVKAIDDK
;
A
#
# COMPACT_ATOMS: atom_id res chain seq x y z
N MET A 1 -14.87 -23.02 -20.25
CA MET A 1 -14.31 -22.98 -18.88
C MET A 1 -12.80 -22.69 -18.85
N LYS A 2 -11.87 -23.59 -19.21
CA LYS A 2 -10.41 -23.30 -19.07
C LYS A 2 -9.84 -22.20 -19.99
N LYS A 3 -10.49 -21.88 -21.11
CA LYS A 3 -10.07 -20.78 -22.02
C LYS A 3 -10.67 -19.42 -21.68
N ILE A 4 -11.73 -19.40 -20.86
CA ILE A 4 -12.46 -18.19 -20.46
C ILE A 4 -11.73 -17.50 -19.30
N ILE A 5 -11.24 -18.30 -18.35
CA ILE A 5 -10.38 -17.83 -17.24
C ILE A 5 -9.07 -17.21 -17.76
N SER A 6 -8.53 -17.68 -18.89
CA SER A 6 -7.29 -17.15 -19.47
C SER A 6 -7.42 -15.77 -20.11
N GLY A 7 -8.62 -15.39 -20.59
CA GLY A 7 -8.90 -14.04 -21.10
C GLY A 7 -9.17 -13.05 -19.96
N ILE A 8 -9.86 -13.51 -18.90
CA ILE A 8 -10.18 -12.72 -17.71
C ILE A 8 -8.92 -12.36 -16.90
N VAL A 9 -7.97 -13.30 -16.77
CA VAL A 9 -6.65 -13.01 -16.19
C VAL A 9 -5.85 -12.04 -17.07
N ALA A 10 -6.08 -11.98 -18.38
CA ALA A 10 -5.38 -11.07 -19.27
C ALA A 10 -5.83 -9.61 -19.11
N VAL A 11 -7.12 -9.33 -18.91
CA VAL A 11 -7.62 -7.96 -18.67
C VAL A 11 -7.12 -7.42 -17.32
N ILE A 12 -7.14 -8.24 -16.27
CA ILE A 12 -6.55 -7.90 -14.97
C ILE A 12 -5.02 -7.79 -15.06
N ALA A 13 -4.37 -8.68 -15.84
CA ALA A 13 -2.92 -8.60 -16.05
C ALA A 13 -2.50 -7.41 -16.91
N VAL A 14 -3.32 -6.90 -17.83
CA VAL A 14 -3.04 -5.67 -18.57
C VAL A 14 -3.08 -4.46 -17.63
N ILE A 15 -3.97 -4.45 -16.63
CA ILE A 15 -3.95 -3.47 -15.52
C ILE A 15 -2.69 -3.64 -14.65
N CYS A 16 -2.19 -4.87 -14.46
CA CYS A 16 -0.97 -5.14 -13.68
C CYS A 16 0.37 -4.99 -14.44
N MET A 17 0.39 -5.06 -15.78
CA MET A 17 1.63 -5.06 -16.58
C MET A 17 2.00 -3.68 -17.13
N SER A 18 1.07 -2.72 -17.21
CA SER A 18 1.34 -1.35 -17.67
C SER A 18 1.95 -0.44 -16.58
N THR A 19 1.92 -0.83 -15.30
CA THR A 19 2.63 -0.14 -14.20
C THR A 19 4.07 -0.63 -14.00
N GLY A 20 4.53 -1.61 -14.79
CA GLY A 20 5.84 -2.25 -14.64
C GLY A 20 6.55 -2.46 -15.97
N CYS A 21 7.48 -1.54 -16.29
CA CYS A 21 8.55 -1.59 -17.30
C CYS A 21 8.37 -0.76 -18.59
N GLY A 22 9.06 0.38 -18.62
CA GLY A 22 9.63 1.00 -19.83
C GLY A 22 9.68 2.53 -19.71
N ASN A 23 10.75 3.27 -20.00
CA ASN A 23 12.06 2.95 -20.52
C ASN A 23 12.99 4.14 -20.20
N LYS A 24 14.23 3.84 -19.79
CA LYS A 24 15.34 4.80 -19.74
C LYS A 24 15.52 5.40 -21.14
N LYS A 25 15.26 6.70 -21.29
CA LYS A 25 15.83 7.52 -22.37
C LYS A 25 16.92 8.41 -21.79
N GLU A 26 18.13 8.19 -22.30
CA GLU A 26 19.30 9.03 -22.10
C GLU A 26 18.97 10.51 -22.36
N ILE A 27 19.19 11.38 -21.38
CA ILE A 27 19.29 12.82 -21.61
C ILE A 27 20.68 13.27 -21.19
N LYS A 28 21.39 13.79 -22.20
CA LYS A 28 22.74 14.35 -22.17
C LYS A 28 22.89 15.42 -21.09
N GLU A 29 24.05 15.40 -20.45
CA GLU A 29 24.62 16.51 -19.71
C GLU A 29 24.44 17.83 -20.45
N THR A 30 23.88 18.84 -19.78
CA THR A 30 24.34 20.21 -19.95
C THR A 30 24.17 20.97 -18.64
N SER A 31 25.29 21.20 -17.97
CA SER A 31 25.42 22.10 -16.84
C SER A 31 24.85 23.47 -17.12
N LYS A 32 24.05 24.00 -16.19
CA LYS A 32 24.07 25.43 -15.84
C LYS A 32 23.61 25.62 -14.40
N THR A 33 24.61 25.90 -13.58
CA THR A 33 24.50 26.42 -12.22
C THR A 33 23.82 27.79 -12.24
N GLU A 34 22.70 27.93 -11.54
CA GLU A 34 22.27 29.24 -11.01
C GLU A 34 22.00 29.10 -9.51
N LYS A 35 22.79 29.87 -8.75
CA LYS A 35 22.69 30.02 -7.30
C LYS A 35 21.43 30.81 -6.96
N THR A 36 20.70 30.40 -5.94
CA THR A 36 19.85 31.32 -5.19
C THR A 36 20.02 31.08 -3.71
N THR A 37 20.62 32.09 -3.07
CA THR A 37 20.92 32.24 -1.66
C THR A 37 19.73 32.89 -0.96
N VAL A 38 19.18 32.31 0.12
CA VAL A 38 18.54 33.03 1.26
C VAL A 38 18.58 32.10 2.49
N SER A 39 19.62 32.21 3.32
CA SER A 39 19.61 32.82 4.67
C SER A 39 19.17 31.89 5.80
N GLU A 40 20.17 31.28 6.43
CA GLU A 40 20.12 30.80 7.81
C GLU A 40 19.79 31.93 8.79
N LYS A 41 18.99 31.61 9.81
CA LYS A 41 19.11 32.20 11.15
C LYS A 41 18.99 31.07 12.16
N GLU A 42 20.15 30.60 12.61
CA GLU A 42 20.27 29.94 13.90
C GLU A 42 20.02 30.95 15.03
N SER A 43 19.29 30.54 16.05
CA SER A 43 19.61 30.92 17.42
C SER A 43 19.20 29.79 18.36
N THR A 44 20.23 29.12 18.86
CA THR A 44 20.25 28.10 19.91
C THR A 44 19.75 28.67 21.25
N ASN A 45 18.95 27.90 21.99
CA ASN A 45 19.18 27.67 23.42
C ASN A 45 18.32 26.50 23.94
N GLU A 46 19.01 25.49 24.46
CA GLU A 46 18.47 24.38 25.25
C GLU A 46 17.90 24.88 26.59
N LYS A 47 16.81 24.25 27.05
CA LYS A 47 16.74 23.58 28.38
C LYS A 47 15.41 22.86 28.59
N GLU A 48 15.53 21.66 29.15
CA GLU A 48 14.52 20.69 29.56
C GLU A 48 13.36 21.29 30.38
N ALA A 49 12.14 20.84 30.09
CA ALA A 49 11.15 20.48 31.10
C ALA A 49 10.02 19.66 30.48
N ASP A 50 10.04 18.38 30.84
CA ASP A 50 8.98 17.38 30.80
C ASP A 50 7.60 17.98 31.14
N LYS A 51 6.70 18.00 30.15
CA LYS A 51 5.25 18.14 30.32
C LYS A 51 4.55 17.50 29.13
N ASP A 52 3.74 16.50 29.44
CA ASP A 52 2.69 15.96 28.58
C ASP A 52 2.01 17.07 27.77
N VAL A 53 2.40 17.19 26.50
CA VAL A 53 1.63 17.93 25.52
C VAL A 53 0.59 16.94 25.01
N GLU A 54 -0.59 16.98 25.64
CA GLU A 54 -1.83 16.60 24.98
C GLU A 54 -1.85 17.37 23.64
N VAL A 55 -1.51 16.67 22.56
CA VAL A 55 -1.67 17.19 21.20
C VAL A 55 -3.16 17.26 20.94
N LYS A 56 -3.78 18.38 21.36
CA LYS A 56 -5.08 18.80 20.84
C LYS A 56 -4.89 19.13 19.37
N ASN A 57 -4.98 18.11 18.53
CA ASN A 57 -5.23 18.27 17.11
C ASN A 57 -6.66 18.79 16.94
N ASP A 58 -6.84 20.09 17.14
CA ASP A 58 -7.93 20.87 16.55
C ASP A 58 -7.69 20.92 15.02
N PHE A 59 -7.79 19.76 14.37
CA PHE A 59 -7.87 19.72 12.92
C PHE A 59 -9.24 20.30 12.54
N ASP A 60 -9.20 21.25 11.62
CA ASP A 60 -10.30 22.18 11.37
C ASP A 60 -11.56 21.42 10.89
N LYS A 61 -12.64 21.48 11.68
CA LYS A 61 -13.97 20.98 11.28
C LYS A 61 -14.43 21.56 9.94
N SER A 62 -13.81 22.63 9.44
CA SER A 62 -14.06 23.15 8.09
C SER A 62 -13.75 22.13 6.98
N VAL A 63 -12.77 21.25 7.16
CA VAL A 63 -12.36 20.22 6.17
C VAL A 63 -13.37 19.08 6.09
N GLU A 64 -13.87 18.59 7.22
CA GLU A 64 -14.92 17.56 7.24
C GLU A 64 -16.24 18.05 6.63
N ASN A 65 -16.49 19.35 6.73
CA ASN A 65 -17.69 19.98 6.16
C ASN A 65 -17.52 20.35 4.68
N ALA A 66 -16.30 20.26 4.13
CA ALA A 66 -16.06 20.44 2.69
C ALA A 66 -16.77 19.34 1.89
N GLU A 67 -17.04 19.61 0.61
CA GLU A 67 -17.76 18.68 -0.28
C GLU A 67 -17.06 17.32 -0.36
N TYR A 68 -15.73 17.29 -0.49
CA TYR A 68 -14.96 16.04 -0.52
C TYR A 68 -14.95 15.31 0.82
N GLY A 69 -14.99 16.02 1.95
CA GLY A 69 -15.04 15.37 3.27
C GLY A 69 -16.35 14.62 3.50
N LYS A 70 -17.47 15.18 3.02
CA LYS A 70 -18.77 14.49 3.00
C LYS A 70 -18.77 13.29 2.07
N LEU A 71 -18.11 13.40 0.91
CA LEU A 71 -17.97 12.28 -0.04
C LEU A 71 -17.19 11.12 0.60
N ILE A 72 -16.03 11.39 1.20
CA ILE A 72 -15.21 10.37 1.87
C ILE A 72 -16.03 9.68 2.96
N LYS A 73 -16.71 10.43 3.83
CA LYS A 73 -17.56 9.84 4.86
C LYS A 73 -18.61 8.89 4.28
N LYS A 74 -19.35 9.32 3.24
CA LYS A 74 -20.34 8.47 2.56
C LYS A 74 -19.71 7.23 1.93
N PHE A 75 -18.54 7.39 1.34
CA PHE A 75 -17.80 6.30 0.71
C PHE A 75 -17.40 5.22 1.72
N ILE A 76 -16.88 5.63 2.88
CA ILE A 76 -16.54 4.72 3.97
C ILE A 76 -17.78 4.06 4.56
N GLU A 77 -18.87 4.81 4.76
CA GLU A 77 -20.14 4.25 5.21
C GLU A 77 -20.69 3.22 4.21
N ALA A 78 -20.59 3.47 2.90
CA ALA A 78 -21.00 2.52 1.87
C ALA A 78 -20.12 1.26 1.88
N TYR A 79 -18.79 1.42 1.93
CA TYR A 79 -17.84 0.30 2.00
C TYR A 79 -18.10 -0.61 3.21
N ILE A 80 -18.31 -0.02 4.38
CA ILE A 80 -18.56 -0.77 5.63
C ILE A 80 -19.90 -1.52 5.57
N ASN A 81 -20.89 -0.99 4.85
CA ASN A 81 -22.19 -1.63 4.67
C ASN A 81 -22.26 -2.57 3.44
N ASP A 82 -21.13 -2.86 2.79
CA ASP A 82 -21.05 -3.64 1.54
C ASP A 82 -21.95 -3.08 0.41
N ASP A 83 -22.16 -1.77 0.38
CA ASP A 83 -22.91 -1.10 -0.69
C ASP A 83 -21.99 -0.83 -1.89
N ARG A 84 -21.66 -1.91 -2.61
CA ARG A 84 -20.74 -1.91 -3.76
C ARG A 84 -21.19 -0.99 -4.89
N LYS A 85 -22.51 -0.83 -5.04
CA LYS A 85 -23.10 0.09 -6.02
C LYS A 85 -22.79 1.53 -5.64
N ALA A 86 -23.05 1.92 -4.40
CA ALA A 86 -22.77 3.27 -3.94
C ALA A 86 -21.28 3.58 -3.99
N THR A 87 -20.40 2.63 -3.60
CA THR A 87 -18.95 2.83 -3.73
C THR A 87 -18.53 3.02 -5.18
N LEU A 88 -19.06 2.24 -6.11
CA LEU A 88 -18.76 2.39 -7.53
C LEU A 88 -19.24 3.72 -8.10
N GLU A 89 -20.46 4.17 -7.78
CA GLU A 89 -21.01 5.46 -8.21
C GLU A 89 -20.20 6.68 -7.72
N MET A 90 -19.58 6.56 -6.53
CA MET A 90 -18.71 7.59 -5.96
C MET A 90 -17.32 7.63 -6.61
N GLN A 91 -16.90 6.56 -7.29
CA GLN A 91 -15.65 6.49 -8.05
C GLN A 91 -15.85 6.85 -9.53
N ALA A 92 -16.93 6.37 -10.13
CA ALA A 92 -17.16 6.43 -11.55
C ALA A 92 -17.66 7.81 -12.04
N PRO A 93 -17.30 8.26 -13.25
CA PRO A 93 -17.87 9.45 -13.86
C PRO A 93 -19.36 9.26 -14.20
N GLU A 94 -20.05 10.36 -14.50
CA GLU A 94 -21.45 10.32 -14.92
C GLU A 94 -21.64 9.45 -16.18
N GLY A 95 -22.72 8.66 -16.21
CA GLY A 95 -23.04 7.76 -17.33
C GLY A 95 -22.27 6.43 -17.32
N PHE A 96 -21.22 6.29 -16.52
CA PHE A 96 -20.43 5.04 -16.50
C PHE A 96 -21.22 3.84 -15.95
N MET A 97 -22.13 4.05 -14.99
CA MET A 97 -22.98 2.97 -14.49
C MET A 97 -23.87 2.35 -15.58
N ASP A 98 -24.29 3.12 -16.58
CA ASP A 98 -25.07 2.58 -17.71
C ASP A 98 -24.23 1.60 -18.53
N ILE A 99 -22.93 1.82 -18.63
CA ILE A 99 -21.98 0.91 -19.28
C ILE A 99 -21.86 -0.38 -18.48
N VAL A 100 -21.67 -0.25 -17.16
CA VAL A 100 -21.59 -1.39 -16.22
C VAL A 100 -22.84 -2.27 -16.39
N TYR A 101 -24.04 -1.70 -16.35
CA TYR A 101 -25.27 -2.47 -16.56
C TYR A 101 -25.49 -2.95 -18.00
N THR A 102 -24.90 -2.30 -19.00
CA THR A 102 -24.94 -2.78 -20.39
C THR A 102 -24.06 -4.02 -20.55
N LEU A 103 -22.86 -4.02 -19.96
CA LEU A 103 -21.96 -5.17 -19.93
C LEU A 103 -22.57 -6.35 -19.18
N TRP A 104 -23.21 -6.09 -18.04
CA TRP A 104 -23.89 -7.14 -17.28
C TRP A 104 -24.92 -7.91 -18.10
N LYS A 105 -25.56 -7.25 -19.07
CA LYS A 105 -26.61 -7.86 -19.93
C LYS A 105 -26.04 -8.61 -21.14
N THR A 106 -24.72 -8.70 -21.29
CA THR A 106 -24.09 -9.47 -22.36
C THR A 106 -24.12 -10.96 -22.05
N GLU A 107 -24.02 -11.81 -23.09
CA GLU A 107 -23.94 -13.27 -22.94
C GLU A 107 -22.75 -13.72 -22.06
N GLU A 108 -21.73 -12.87 -21.89
CA GLU A 108 -20.57 -13.16 -21.04
C GLU A 108 -20.92 -13.18 -19.55
N PHE A 109 -21.91 -12.39 -19.13
CA PHE A 109 -22.29 -12.21 -17.72
C PHE A 109 -23.74 -12.59 -17.43
N GLU A 110 -24.40 -13.30 -18.36
CA GLU A 110 -25.83 -13.65 -18.25
C GLU A 110 -26.18 -14.48 -17.01
N ASP A 111 -25.21 -15.23 -16.49
CA ASP A 111 -25.34 -16.08 -15.31
C ASP A 111 -25.08 -15.34 -13.97
N TYR A 112 -24.56 -14.11 -14.02
CA TYR A 112 -24.24 -13.34 -12.82
C TYR A 112 -25.48 -12.58 -12.31
N SER A 113 -25.75 -12.62 -11.01
CA SER A 113 -26.64 -11.64 -10.36
C SER A 113 -26.02 -10.23 -10.39
N GLU A 114 -26.84 -9.20 -10.11
CA GLU A 114 -26.36 -7.81 -10.05
C GLU A 114 -25.24 -7.67 -9.01
N ASP A 115 -25.43 -8.29 -7.85
CA ASP A 115 -24.49 -8.26 -6.74
C ASP A 115 -23.18 -8.97 -7.09
N GLU A 116 -23.23 -10.15 -7.73
CA GLU A 116 -22.04 -10.87 -8.20
C GLU A 116 -21.28 -10.07 -9.27
N PHE A 117 -22.00 -9.39 -10.16
CA PHE A 117 -21.40 -8.57 -11.21
C PHE A 117 -20.76 -7.29 -10.66
N LEU A 118 -21.43 -6.59 -9.76
CA LEU A 118 -20.86 -5.43 -9.06
C LEU A 118 -19.67 -5.85 -8.18
N SER A 119 -19.75 -7.02 -7.56
CA SER A 119 -18.64 -7.62 -6.81
C SER A 119 -17.41 -7.86 -7.68
N PHE A 120 -17.63 -8.38 -8.88
CA PHE A 120 -16.57 -8.54 -9.88
C PHE A 120 -15.93 -7.18 -10.25
N TRP A 121 -16.74 -6.15 -10.51
CA TRP A 121 -16.25 -4.81 -10.86
C TRP A 121 -15.54 -4.07 -9.73
N GLN A 122 -15.91 -4.36 -8.48
CA GLN A 122 -15.31 -3.79 -7.29
C GLN A 122 -14.27 -4.72 -6.64
N GLY A 123 -13.84 -5.79 -7.35
CA GLY A 123 -12.91 -6.80 -6.85
C GLY A 123 -11.73 -6.18 -6.10
N ASN A 124 -10.90 -5.38 -6.77
CA ASN A 124 -9.72 -4.76 -6.14
C ASN A 124 -10.01 -3.96 -4.86
N LEU A 125 -11.20 -3.36 -4.74
CA LEU A 125 -11.58 -2.61 -3.54
C LEU A 125 -12.00 -3.55 -2.41
N TYR A 126 -12.63 -4.69 -2.74
CA TYR A 126 -13.19 -5.66 -1.79
C TYR A 126 -12.42 -6.99 -1.75
N ASP A 127 -11.23 -7.10 -2.39
CA ASP A 127 -10.47 -8.34 -2.51
C ASP A 127 -10.07 -8.92 -1.14
N ASN A 128 -9.91 -8.04 -0.15
CA ASN A 128 -9.65 -8.38 1.25
C ASN A 128 -10.84 -8.09 2.17
N TYR A 129 -12.01 -7.81 1.61
CA TYR A 129 -13.23 -7.64 2.39
C TYR A 129 -13.62 -9.00 2.99
N ASN A 130 -13.61 -9.07 4.31
CA ASN A 130 -13.94 -10.29 5.03
C ASN A 130 -15.25 -10.08 5.80
N GLU A 131 -16.33 -10.69 5.29
CA GLU A 131 -17.67 -10.67 5.88
C GLU A 131 -17.71 -11.25 7.32
N ASP A 132 -16.81 -12.19 7.62
CA ASP A 132 -16.71 -12.87 8.92
C ASP A 132 -15.79 -12.14 9.92
N LEU A 133 -14.84 -11.34 9.45
CA LEU A 133 -14.09 -10.40 10.28
C LEU A 133 -14.98 -9.20 10.55
N LYS A 134 -15.93 -9.43 11.45
CA LYS A 134 -16.82 -8.46 12.06
C LYS A 134 -16.01 -7.40 12.81
N TRP A 135 -15.41 -6.47 12.08
CA TRP A 135 -15.28 -5.07 12.49
C TRP A 135 -16.66 -4.38 12.39
N GLU A 136 -17.74 -5.13 12.65
CA GLU A 136 -19.14 -4.75 12.43
C GLU A 136 -19.40 -3.46 13.18
N LYS A 137 -19.48 -2.37 12.41
CA LYS A 137 -19.67 -0.97 12.82
C LYS A 137 -18.40 -0.16 13.04
N ALA A 138 -17.29 -0.49 12.40
CA ALA A 138 -16.30 0.54 12.08
C ALA A 138 -17.06 1.79 11.57
N SER A 139 -16.64 2.97 12.00
CA SER A 139 -17.32 4.20 11.64
C SER A 139 -16.31 5.26 11.31
N PHE A 140 -16.64 6.08 10.32
CA PHE A 140 -15.84 7.23 9.98
C PHE A 140 -15.72 8.14 11.21
N LYS A 141 -14.48 8.34 11.68
CA LYS A 141 -14.19 9.17 12.86
C LYS A 141 -13.95 10.61 12.45
N ARG A 142 -12.96 10.85 11.59
CA ARG A 142 -12.54 12.19 11.17
C ARG A 142 -11.57 12.18 9.99
N ILE A 143 -11.36 13.36 9.40
CA ILE A 143 -10.21 13.63 8.52
C ILE A 143 -9.03 14.09 9.38
N VAL A 144 -7.84 13.56 9.10
CA VAL A 144 -6.58 13.87 9.81
C VAL A 144 -5.75 14.89 9.05
N SER A 145 -5.63 14.73 7.74
CA SER A 145 -4.89 15.66 6.87
C SER A 145 -5.44 15.64 5.46
N SER A 146 -5.13 16.69 4.70
CA SER A 146 -5.45 16.77 3.28
C SER A 146 -4.38 17.57 2.56
N GLU A 147 -3.79 16.96 1.54
CA GLU A 147 -2.67 17.49 0.77
C GLU A 147 -3.04 17.56 -0.70
N VAL A 148 -2.71 18.67 -1.37
CA VAL A 148 -3.00 18.84 -2.80
C VAL A 148 -1.92 18.12 -3.60
N ILE A 149 -2.35 17.20 -4.46
CA ILE A 149 -1.46 16.44 -5.35
C ILE A 149 -1.24 17.24 -6.64
N GLN A 150 0.01 17.28 -7.10
CA GLN A 150 0.35 18.01 -8.32
C GLN A 150 -0.06 17.21 -9.55
N ASP A 151 -0.42 17.91 -10.63
CA ASP A 151 -0.96 17.30 -11.85
C ASP A 151 0.01 16.32 -12.53
N GLU A 152 1.31 16.49 -12.29
CA GLU A 152 2.41 15.64 -12.75
C GLU A 152 2.40 14.25 -12.08
N GLU A 153 1.85 14.14 -10.87
CA GLU A 153 1.73 12.90 -10.08
C GLU A 153 0.43 12.14 -10.40
N LEU A 154 -0.37 12.64 -11.35
CA LEU A 154 -1.69 12.11 -11.69
C LEU A 154 -1.76 11.45 -13.08
N GLU A 155 -0.63 11.14 -13.72
CA GLU A 155 -0.60 10.48 -15.04
C GLU A 155 -1.44 9.20 -15.06
N ASP A 156 -1.17 8.39 -14.06
CA ASP A 156 -1.89 7.21 -13.66
C ASP A 156 -3.41 7.46 -13.57
N GLU A 157 -3.82 8.48 -12.84
CA GLU A 157 -5.24 8.78 -12.54
C GLU A 157 -5.95 9.31 -13.77
N LYS A 158 -5.23 10.05 -14.61
CA LYS A 158 -5.69 10.49 -15.92
C LYS A 158 -5.96 9.29 -16.83
N GLY A 159 -5.10 8.27 -16.82
CA GLY A 159 -5.33 7.03 -17.58
C GLY A 159 -6.62 6.33 -17.17
N TYR A 160 -6.80 6.12 -15.86
CA TYR A 160 -7.99 5.44 -15.34
C TYR A 160 -9.29 6.17 -15.68
N TYR A 161 -9.38 7.48 -15.40
CA TYR A 161 -10.57 8.26 -15.74
C TYR A 161 -10.73 8.47 -17.25
N GLY A 162 -9.62 8.53 -18.00
CA GLY A 162 -9.61 8.65 -19.45
C GLY A 162 -10.25 7.45 -20.11
N CYS A 163 -9.90 6.25 -19.67
CA CYS A 163 -10.53 5.00 -20.09
C CYS A 163 -12.06 5.01 -19.80
N MET A 164 -12.47 5.42 -18.59
CA MET A 164 -13.91 5.49 -18.25
C MET A 164 -14.68 6.50 -19.11
N GLU A 165 -14.14 7.70 -19.33
CA GLU A 165 -14.77 8.72 -20.18
C GLU A 165 -14.82 8.29 -21.65
N TRP A 166 -13.77 7.63 -22.14
CA TRP A 166 -13.74 7.03 -23.48
C TRP A 166 -14.87 6.02 -23.64
N LEU A 167 -15.03 5.12 -22.66
CA LEU A 167 -16.10 4.11 -22.68
C LEU A 167 -17.49 4.75 -22.69
N VAL A 168 -17.71 5.78 -21.86
CA VAL A 168 -18.99 6.52 -21.84
C VAL A 168 -19.29 7.09 -23.22
N LYS A 169 -18.30 7.72 -23.85
CA LYS A 169 -18.49 8.27 -25.20
C LYS A 169 -18.71 7.18 -26.24
N TYR A 170 -17.93 6.10 -26.21
CA TYR A 170 -18.07 4.99 -27.15
C TYR A 170 -19.49 4.41 -27.11
N VAL A 171 -20.01 4.12 -25.92
CA VAL A 171 -21.36 3.57 -25.74
C VAL A 171 -22.43 4.56 -26.19
N ASN A 172 -22.26 5.85 -25.91
CA ASN A 172 -23.20 6.87 -26.38
C ASN A 172 -23.23 6.98 -27.91
N GLU A 173 -22.11 6.73 -28.60
CA GLU A 173 -22.01 6.81 -30.06
C GLU A 173 -22.44 5.52 -30.76
N HIS A 174 -22.16 4.35 -30.18
CA HIS A 174 -22.31 3.04 -30.84
C HIS A 174 -23.44 2.19 -30.26
N GLY A 175 -23.90 2.48 -29.03
CA GLY A 175 -25.03 1.82 -28.38
C GLY A 175 -24.75 0.43 -27.81
N ASN A 176 -23.49 -0.02 -27.84
CA ASN A 176 -23.07 -1.31 -27.28
C ASN A 176 -21.64 -1.23 -26.70
N VAL A 177 -21.31 -2.22 -25.88
CA VAL A 177 -19.98 -2.45 -25.28
C VAL A 177 -19.82 -3.94 -25.03
N ASN A 178 -18.60 -4.45 -25.19
CA ASN A 178 -18.21 -5.81 -24.83
C ASN A 178 -16.79 -5.81 -24.23
N SER A 179 -16.27 -6.99 -23.90
CA SER A 179 -14.90 -7.16 -23.38
C SER A 179 -13.83 -6.50 -24.26
N ASP A 180 -13.94 -6.65 -25.58
CA ASP A 180 -12.96 -6.12 -26.54
C ASP A 180 -12.98 -4.59 -26.56
N THR A 181 -14.15 -3.97 -26.38
CA THR A 181 -14.30 -2.51 -26.23
C THR A 181 -13.63 -2.00 -24.96
N ILE A 182 -13.72 -2.75 -23.85
CA ILE A 182 -13.03 -2.39 -22.60
C ILE A 182 -11.52 -2.44 -22.80
N GLU A 183 -11.01 -3.49 -23.44
CA GLU A 183 -9.59 -3.62 -23.77
C GLU A 183 -9.12 -2.49 -24.70
N GLU A 184 -9.92 -2.14 -25.72
CA GLU A 184 -9.64 -1.04 -26.63
C GLU A 184 -9.53 0.32 -25.91
N ALA A 185 -10.35 0.54 -24.88
CA ALA A 185 -10.31 1.77 -24.08
C ALA A 185 -8.98 1.97 -23.35
N PHE A 186 -8.32 0.89 -22.93
CA PHE A 186 -6.98 0.94 -22.30
C PHE A 186 -5.83 1.22 -23.29
N TYR A 187 -6.08 1.13 -24.59
CA TYR A 187 -5.08 1.38 -25.63
C TYR A 187 -5.33 2.65 -26.44
N ASN A 188 -6.48 3.30 -26.27
CA ASN A 188 -6.89 4.51 -27.01
C ASN A 188 -7.27 5.66 -26.07
N ASP A 189 -6.79 5.65 -24.83
CA ASP A 189 -7.03 6.67 -23.83
C ASP A 189 -6.14 7.91 -23.99
N ASP A 190 -5.05 7.85 -24.76
CA ASP A 190 -4.11 8.97 -25.00
C ASP A 190 -4.81 10.32 -25.28
N ASP A 191 -5.77 10.35 -26.21
CA ASP A 191 -6.52 11.56 -26.56
C ASP A 191 -7.40 12.06 -25.39
N TYR A 192 -7.83 11.19 -24.49
CA TYR A 192 -8.65 11.54 -23.34
C TYR A 192 -7.80 11.92 -22.14
N ILE A 193 -6.67 11.26 -21.92
CA ILE A 193 -5.65 11.61 -20.92
C ILE A 193 -5.17 13.04 -21.14
N GLU A 194 -4.82 13.40 -22.38
CA GLU A 194 -4.35 14.76 -22.72
C GLU A 194 -5.43 15.84 -22.48
N ASN A 195 -6.69 15.46 -22.57
CA ASN A 195 -7.83 16.37 -22.41
C ASN A 195 -8.45 16.33 -21.01
N LEU A 196 -8.11 15.34 -20.17
CA LEU A 196 -8.58 15.21 -18.81
C LEU A 196 -7.91 16.25 -17.93
N LYS A 197 -8.73 17.20 -17.46
CA LYS A 197 -8.26 18.28 -16.59
C LYS A 197 -8.83 18.09 -15.20
N PHE A 198 -8.00 17.53 -14.33
CA PHE A 198 -8.21 17.63 -12.90
C PHE A 198 -8.15 19.10 -12.51
N LYS A 199 -9.22 19.61 -11.90
CA LYS A 199 -9.23 20.96 -11.32
C LYS A 199 -8.45 20.99 -10.02
N GLU A 200 -8.59 19.93 -9.24
CA GLU A 200 -7.99 19.78 -7.93
C GLU A 200 -8.03 18.29 -7.57
N THR A 201 -6.91 17.75 -7.11
CA THR A 201 -6.84 16.41 -6.52
C THR A 201 -6.19 16.53 -5.16
N LYS A 202 -6.69 15.76 -4.19
CA LYS A 202 -6.15 15.73 -2.84
C LYS A 202 -5.92 14.30 -2.39
N GLU A 203 -4.81 14.07 -1.74
CA GLU A 203 -4.65 12.92 -0.84
C GLU A 203 -5.21 13.31 0.51
N VAL A 204 -6.13 12.51 1.02
CA VAL A 204 -6.80 12.75 2.29
C VAL A 204 -6.52 11.58 3.21
N THR A 205 -5.87 11.88 4.34
CA THR A 205 -5.71 10.90 5.41
C THR A 205 -6.89 11.00 6.36
N PHE A 206 -7.50 9.88 6.72
CA PHE A 206 -8.68 9.84 7.57
C PHE A 206 -8.59 8.71 8.58
N GLU A 207 -9.40 8.80 9.62
CA GLU A 207 -9.50 7.84 10.70
C GLU A 207 -10.87 7.18 10.71
N ILE A 208 -10.88 5.86 10.91
CA ILE A 208 -12.07 5.10 11.28
C ILE A 208 -11.89 4.57 12.70
N GLU A 209 -12.99 4.45 13.42
CA GLU A 209 -13.02 3.90 14.78
C GLU A 209 -13.78 2.59 14.78
N VAL A 210 -13.20 1.57 15.41
CA VAL A 210 -13.83 0.30 15.72
C VAL A 210 -14.49 0.43 17.09
N PRO A 211 -15.83 0.49 17.19
CA PRO A 211 -16.49 0.82 18.45
C PRO A 211 -16.29 -0.23 19.55
N GLU A 212 -16.10 -1.49 19.18
CA GLU A 212 -15.97 -2.59 20.16
C GLU A 212 -14.62 -2.56 20.88
N THR A 213 -13.55 -2.20 20.19
CA THR A 213 -12.18 -2.17 20.73
C THR A 213 -11.73 -0.75 21.07
N GLY A 214 -12.40 0.28 20.55
CA GLY A 214 -11.93 1.67 20.58
C GLY A 214 -10.71 1.91 19.69
N GLU A 215 -10.34 0.94 18.86
CA GLU A 215 -9.20 1.03 17.98
C GLU A 215 -9.44 2.08 16.89
N ILE A 216 -8.43 2.90 16.63
CA ILE A 216 -8.44 3.89 15.57
C ILE A 216 -7.54 3.40 14.45
N LEU A 217 -8.13 3.18 13.28
CA LEU A 217 -7.39 2.87 12.06
C LEU A 217 -7.28 4.11 11.21
N ARG A 218 -6.16 4.28 10.53
CA ARG A 218 -5.89 5.42 9.67
C ARG A 218 -5.56 4.93 8.27
N ASP A 219 -6.15 5.58 7.27
CA ASP A 219 -5.92 5.25 5.87
C ASP A 219 -5.93 6.52 5.02
N LYS A 220 -5.59 6.36 3.73
CA LYS A 220 -5.51 7.43 2.75
C LYS A 220 -6.43 7.16 1.58
N VAL A 221 -6.97 8.23 1.02
CA VAL A 221 -7.77 8.17 -0.20
C VAL A 221 -7.45 9.36 -1.08
N LEU A 222 -7.42 9.13 -2.39
CA LEU A 222 -7.35 10.20 -3.37
C LEU A 222 -8.77 10.66 -3.70
N VAL A 223 -9.00 11.97 -3.59
CA VAL A 223 -10.24 12.62 -4.06
C VAL A 223 -9.91 13.61 -5.15
N SER A 224 -10.63 13.51 -6.26
CA SER A 224 -10.37 14.29 -7.46
C SER A 224 -11.61 15.03 -7.90
N ARG A 225 -11.44 16.29 -8.28
CA ARG A 225 -12.46 17.08 -8.94
C ARG A 225 -12.12 17.23 -10.42
N ILE A 226 -12.77 16.45 -11.26
CA ILE A 226 -12.60 16.50 -12.72
C ILE A 226 -13.45 17.67 -13.27
N LYS A 227 -12.95 18.37 -14.29
CA LYS A 227 -13.64 19.55 -14.82
C LYS A 227 -15.02 19.20 -15.40
N GLY A 228 -16.06 19.63 -14.70
CA GLY A 228 -17.46 19.40 -15.12
C GLY A 228 -18.18 18.42 -14.19
N ASN A 229 -17.42 17.66 -13.40
CA ASN A 229 -17.93 16.66 -12.48
C ASN A 229 -17.90 17.13 -11.03
N GLU A 230 -18.63 16.38 -10.20
CA GLU A 230 -18.52 16.40 -8.75
C GLU A 230 -17.17 15.80 -8.31
N TRP A 231 -16.88 15.88 -7.01
CA TRP A 231 -15.75 15.15 -6.44
C TRP A 231 -15.96 13.64 -6.63
N LYS A 232 -14.90 12.94 -6.98
CA LYS A 232 -14.87 11.48 -7.12
C LYS A 232 -13.72 10.90 -6.30
N ILE A 233 -13.90 9.66 -5.87
CA ILE A 233 -12.90 8.90 -5.13
C ILE A 233 -12.06 8.11 -6.15
N SER A 234 -10.73 8.15 -6.04
CA SER A 234 -9.85 7.21 -6.72
C SER A 234 -9.36 6.17 -5.71
N CYS A 235 -9.68 4.90 -5.96
CA CYS A 235 -9.19 3.75 -5.18
C CYS A 235 -8.13 2.96 -5.95
N ARG A 236 -7.27 3.65 -6.70
CA ARG A 236 -6.21 3.01 -7.51
C ARG A 236 -5.32 2.07 -6.71
N PHE A 237 -5.07 2.37 -5.44
CA PHE A 237 -4.29 1.52 -4.57
C PHE A 237 -5.25 0.60 -3.84
N GLY A 238 -5.30 -0.65 -4.30
CA GLY A 238 -6.07 -1.73 -3.70
C GLY A 238 -5.90 -1.78 -2.18
N ASN A 239 -6.98 -2.24 -1.56
CA ASN A 239 -7.19 -2.40 -0.12
C ASN A 239 -7.37 -1.09 0.65
N MET A 240 -8.46 -0.37 0.38
CA MET A 240 -9.04 0.39 1.48
C MET A 240 -9.48 -0.60 2.55
N PHE A 241 -9.05 -0.40 3.79
CA PHE A 241 -9.52 -1.13 4.98
C PHE A 241 -9.55 -2.65 4.84
N LEU A 242 -8.73 -3.33 5.63
CA LEU A 242 -8.82 -4.77 5.88
C LEU A 242 -7.99 -5.68 4.97
N ALA A 243 -6.97 -5.18 4.26
CA ALA A 243 -5.81 -6.06 4.03
C ALA A 243 -5.44 -6.63 5.40
N ASN A 244 -5.51 -7.96 5.54
CA ASN A 244 -5.24 -8.64 6.79
C ASN A 244 -3.94 -8.04 7.32
N LYS A 245 -3.98 -7.31 8.44
CA LYS A 245 -2.80 -6.56 8.90
C LYS A 245 -1.60 -7.49 9.08
N LYS A 246 -1.89 -8.78 9.32
CA LYS A 246 -0.94 -9.87 9.30
C LYS A 246 -0.27 -10.06 7.93
N ASP A 247 -1.02 -10.07 6.84
CA ASP A 247 -0.46 -10.19 5.48
C ASP A 247 0.44 -8.99 5.15
N ILE A 248 0.06 -7.77 5.52
CA ILE A 248 0.95 -6.59 5.39
C ILE A 248 2.23 -6.78 6.19
N ALA A 249 2.10 -7.22 7.45
CA ALA A 249 3.25 -7.43 8.31
C ALA A 249 4.15 -8.57 7.79
N ASP A 250 3.58 -9.66 7.30
CA ASP A 250 4.28 -10.82 6.72
C ASP A 250 4.98 -10.44 5.40
N ASP A 251 4.32 -9.63 4.56
CA ASP A 251 4.92 -9.06 3.36
C ASP A 251 6.09 -8.14 3.69
N SER A 252 5.95 -7.30 4.71
CA SER A 252 7.04 -6.50 5.24
C SER A 252 8.19 -7.39 5.74
N ALA A 253 7.91 -8.40 6.55
CA ALA A 253 8.92 -9.37 7.01
C ALA A 253 9.62 -10.06 5.82
N SER A 254 8.89 -10.41 4.78
CA SER A 254 9.44 -10.99 3.54
C SER A 254 10.38 -10.02 2.81
N LYS A 255 10.00 -8.73 2.72
CA LYS A 255 10.85 -7.67 2.14
C LYS A 255 12.11 -7.46 2.97
N PHE A 256 12.02 -7.37 4.30
CA PHE A 256 13.18 -7.27 5.18
C PHE A 256 14.09 -8.50 5.09
N ARG A 257 13.53 -9.71 5.02
CA ARG A 257 14.31 -10.94 4.81
C ARG A 257 15.09 -10.90 3.50
N LYS A 258 14.45 -10.48 2.41
CA LYS A 258 15.10 -10.32 1.09
C LYS A 258 16.19 -9.25 1.13
N ALA A 259 15.89 -8.08 1.71
CA ALA A 259 16.87 -7.01 1.89
C ALA A 259 18.08 -7.46 2.73
N GLY A 260 17.86 -8.23 3.80
CA GLY A 260 18.94 -8.79 4.62
C GLY A 260 19.81 -9.78 3.85
N ASN A 261 19.21 -10.65 3.03
CA ASN A 261 19.98 -11.53 2.15
C ASN A 261 20.80 -10.72 1.12
N THR A 262 20.20 -9.72 0.48
CA THR A 262 20.92 -8.81 -0.44
C THR A 262 22.09 -8.12 0.26
N ALA A 263 21.88 -7.60 1.46
CA ALA A 263 22.92 -6.94 2.23
C ALA A 263 24.09 -7.87 2.57
N ILE A 264 23.81 -9.12 2.98
CA ILE A 264 24.86 -10.10 3.25
C ILE A 264 25.66 -10.42 1.97
N VAL A 265 24.99 -10.65 0.84
CA VAL A 265 25.65 -10.94 -0.44
C VAL A 265 26.53 -9.79 -0.89
N GLU A 266 26.02 -8.55 -0.86
CA GLU A 266 26.82 -7.37 -1.21
C GLU A 266 28.03 -7.19 -0.29
N MET A 267 27.87 -7.40 1.03
CA MET A 267 28.99 -7.33 1.96
C MET A 267 30.05 -8.40 1.67
N MET A 268 29.65 -9.60 1.24
CA MET A 268 30.59 -10.64 0.81
C MET A 268 31.30 -10.26 -0.48
N GLU A 269 30.61 -9.68 -1.47
CA GLU A 269 31.23 -9.19 -2.71
C GLU A 269 32.21 -8.03 -2.47
N MET A 270 31.99 -7.24 -1.42
CA MET A 270 32.88 -6.15 -1.01
C MET A 270 34.04 -6.61 -0.10
N ASP A 271 34.22 -7.91 0.12
CA ASP A 271 35.17 -8.47 1.10
C ASP A 271 34.99 -7.93 2.54
N LYS A 272 33.79 -7.41 2.87
CA LYS A 272 33.43 -6.85 4.19
C LYS A 272 32.85 -7.89 5.14
N PHE A 273 32.53 -9.08 4.64
CA PHE A 273 32.08 -10.20 5.45
C PHE A 273 32.51 -11.52 4.82
N GLN A 274 32.89 -12.48 5.66
CA GLN A 274 33.26 -13.83 5.26
C GLN A 274 32.22 -14.82 5.74
N ILE A 275 32.16 -15.97 5.07
CA ILE A 275 31.22 -17.04 5.39
C ILE A 275 31.31 -17.40 6.88
N SER A 276 30.18 -17.30 7.58
CA SER A 276 29.98 -17.81 8.93
C SER A 276 28.93 -18.93 8.91
N ASP A 277 29.26 -20.06 9.54
CA ASP A 277 28.34 -21.20 9.72
C ASP A 277 27.49 -21.06 11.00
N ASP A 278 27.74 -20.03 11.81
CA ASP A 278 27.09 -19.83 13.09
C ASP A 278 25.69 -19.22 12.93
N TYR A 279 24.85 -19.39 13.95
CA TYR A 279 23.60 -18.64 14.05
C TYR A 279 23.83 -17.31 14.76
N TYR A 280 23.25 -16.24 14.22
CA TYR A 280 23.29 -14.92 14.85
C TYR A 280 22.02 -14.12 14.53
N ILE A 281 21.77 -13.09 15.34
CA ILE A 281 20.62 -12.18 15.18
C ILE A 281 21.12 -10.77 14.92
N LEU A 282 20.59 -10.16 13.86
CA LEU A 282 20.72 -8.72 13.57
C LEU A 282 19.37 -8.05 13.78
N SER A 283 19.33 -7.00 14.59
CA SER A 283 18.09 -6.30 14.98
C SER A 283 18.16 -4.82 14.64
N SER A 284 17.00 -4.20 14.37
CA SER A 284 16.85 -2.75 14.26
C SER A 284 17.28 -2.02 15.54
N ASP A 285 17.18 -2.70 16.68
CA ASP A 285 17.76 -2.28 17.95
C ASP A 285 19.11 -2.97 18.12
N GLU A 286 20.21 -2.24 17.93
CA GLU A 286 21.56 -2.81 17.98
C GLU A 286 21.90 -3.47 19.32
N SER A 287 21.21 -3.11 20.41
CA SER A 287 21.40 -3.75 21.72
C SER A 287 20.84 -5.17 21.78
N LYS A 288 19.95 -5.52 20.84
CA LYS A 288 19.38 -6.85 20.61
C LYS A 288 20.10 -7.62 19.49
N ASN A 289 21.30 -7.20 19.11
CA ASN A 289 22.17 -8.03 18.28
C ASN A 289 22.70 -9.19 19.12
N PHE A 290 22.70 -10.40 18.56
CA PHE A 290 23.05 -11.61 19.29
C PHE A 290 24.02 -12.49 18.49
N ASN A 291 25.11 -12.91 19.12
CA ASN A 291 26.15 -13.77 18.53
C ASN A 291 26.71 -13.30 17.16
N VAL A 292 26.67 -11.99 16.88
CA VAL A 292 27.13 -11.45 15.59
C VAL A 292 28.65 -11.65 15.45
N PRO A 293 29.13 -12.21 14.32
CA PRO A 293 30.56 -12.42 14.11
C PRO A 293 31.37 -11.13 14.26
N SER A 294 32.53 -11.20 14.92
CA SER A 294 33.34 -10.00 15.22
C SER A 294 33.86 -9.27 13.98
N ASN A 295 33.92 -9.96 12.83
CA ASN A 295 34.32 -9.40 11.54
C ASN A 295 33.13 -8.86 10.72
N PHE A 296 31.90 -8.92 11.22
CA PHE A 296 30.72 -8.42 10.53
C PHE A 296 30.64 -6.89 10.61
N ASP A 297 30.70 -6.21 9.47
CA ASP A 297 30.52 -4.75 9.40
C ASP A 297 29.02 -4.37 9.53
N LYS A 298 28.56 -4.29 10.77
CA LYS A 298 27.17 -3.91 11.09
C LYS A 298 26.78 -2.57 10.48
N SER A 299 27.67 -1.58 10.48
CA SER A 299 27.37 -0.23 9.98
C SER A 299 27.01 -0.29 8.49
N GLU A 300 27.79 -1.05 7.72
CA GLU A 300 27.52 -1.23 6.30
C GLU A 300 26.22 -2.03 6.07
N PHE A 301 26.00 -3.10 6.84
CA PHE A 301 24.76 -3.87 6.76
C PHE A 301 23.51 -2.98 6.92
N TYR A 302 23.47 -2.16 7.98
CA TYR A 302 22.34 -1.26 8.22
C TYR A 302 22.20 -0.18 7.14
N ARG A 303 23.30 0.26 6.52
CA ARG A 303 23.24 1.17 5.36
C ARG A 303 22.54 0.48 4.18
N ILE A 304 22.92 -0.74 3.85
CA ILE A 304 22.34 -1.49 2.72
C ILE A 304 20.87 -1.83 2.98
N ILE A 305 20.51 -2.24 4.21
CA ILE A 305 19.11 -2.43 4.59
C ILE A 305 18.28 -1.17 4.31
N ARG A 306 18.78 0.03 4.67
CA ARG A 306 18.11 1.30 4.39
C ARG A 306 17.91 1.61 2.91
N GLU A 307 18.76 1.07 2.04
CA GLU A 307 18.63 1.27 0.60
C GLU A 307 17.63 0.30 -0.04
N TYR A 308 17.48 -0.90 0.50
CA TYR A 308 16.66 -1.98 -0.09
C TYR A 308 15.34 -2.27 0.63
N SER A 309 15.12 -1.73 1.83
CA SER A 309 13.85 -1.84 2.55
C SER A 309 13.08 -0.53 2.49
N TYR A 310 11.75 -0.63 2.35
CA TYR A 310 10.88 0.54 2.37
C TYR A 310 10.69 0.99 3.83
N ASN A 311 11.12 2.22 4.13
CA ASN A 311 11.00 2.87 5.43
C ASN A 311 11.41 2.00 6.64
N PRO A 312 12.64 1.48 6.73
CA PRO A 312 13.03 0.60 7.83
C PRO A 312 12.98 1.23 9.21
N ASP A 313 13.03 2.57 9.27
CA ASP A 313 12.96 3.31 10.51
C ASP A 313 11.55 3.31 11.12
N ASP A 314 10.51 2.99 10.34
CA ASP A 314 9.13 2.85 10.82
C ASP A 314 8.87 1.48 11.47
N TRP A 315 9.79 0.52 11.35
CA TRP A 315 9.61 -0.85 11.83
C TRP A 315 10.63 -1.21 12.91
N LYS A 316 10.20 -2.01 13.88
CA LYS A 316 11.10 -2.86 14.66
C LYS A 316 11.26 -4.16 13.90
N TRP A 317 12.48 -4.64 13.76
CA TRP A 317 12.75 -5.88 13.04
C TRP A 317 13.93 -6.63 13.64
N PHE A 318 13.93 -7.96 13.50
CA PHE A 318 15.13 -8.76 13.68
C PHE A 318 15.22 -9.86 12.62
N LEU A 319 16.44 -10.26 12.32
CA LEU A 319 16.81 -11.23 11.31
C LEU A 319 17.63 -12.33 11.98
N VAL A 320 17.20 -13.58 11.89
CA VAL A 320 18.02 -14.74 12.26
C VAL A 320 18.76 -15.20 11.02
N VAL A 321 20.09 -15.23 11.13
CA VAL A 321 20.98 -15.59 10.04
C VAL A 321 21.72 -16.86 10.40
N ASN A 322 21.82 -17.77 9.43
CA ASN A 322 22.68 -18.93 9.50
C ASN A 322 23.26 -19.25 8.12
N ASN A 323 24.54 -19.63 8.09
CA ASN A 323 25.27 -19.86 6.84
C ASN A 323 25.13 -18.69 5.85
N ASN A 324 25.17 -17.46 6.39
CA ASN A 324 25.02 -16.20 5.65
C ASN A 324 23.68 -16.05 4.90
N ILE A 325 22.67 -16.82 5.29
CA ILE A 325 21.31 -16.74 4.75
C ILE A 325 20.39 -16.31 5.87
N VAL A 326 19.56 -15.30 5.62
CA VAL A 326 18.48 -14.93 6.53
C VAL A 326 17.41 -16.01 6.50
N LYS A 327 17.38 -16.82 7.56
CA LYS A 327 16.45 -17.93 7.76
C LYS A 327 15.10 -17.47 8.25
N TYR A 328 15.09 -16.40 9.04
CA TYR A 328 13.88 -15.91 9.66
C TYR A 328 13.92 -14.38 9.82
N CYS A 329 12.79 -13.73 9.60
CA CYS A 329 12.60 -12.31 9.84
C CYS A 329 11.30 -12.09 10.61
N VAL A 330 11.36 -11.22 11.61
CA VAL A 330 10.21 -10.74 12.35
C VAL A 330 10.16 -9.23 12.28
N VAL A 331 8.97 -8.67 12.08
CA VAL A 331 8.75 -7.23 12.04
C VAL A 331 7.52 -6.85 12.86
N VAL A 332 7.53 -5.63 13.40
CA VAL A 332 6.34 -4.97 13.91
C VAL A 332 6.48 -3.47 13.66
N GLU A 333 5.42 -2.85 13.14
CA GLU A 333 5.44 -1.41 12.88
C GLU A 333 5.45 -0.64 14.22
N LYS A 334 6.30 0.39 14.31
CA LYS A 334 6.41 1.21 15.52
C LYS A 334 5.12 2.00 15.70
N ASN A 335 4.64 2.06 16.95
CA ASN A 335 3.45 2.84 17.33
C ASN A 335 2.16 2.43 16.60
N SER A 336 2.11 1.20 16.08
CA SER A 336 0.99 0.65 15.33
C SER A 336 0.34 -0.51 16.07
N SER A 337 -0.93 -0.76 15.77
CA SER A 337 -1.67 -1.96 16.22
C SER A 337 -1.59 -3.10 15.20
N ILE A 338 -0.73 -2.99 14.18
CA ILE A 338 -0.44 -4.07 13.24
C ILE A 338 0.17 -5.26 14.02
N PRO A 339 -0.33 -6.51 13.81
CA PRO A 339 0.21 -7.70 14.45
C PRO A 339 1.64 -7.96 13.99
N VAL A 340 2.33 -8.86 14.69
CA VAL A 340 3.70 -9.22 14.34
C VAL A 340 3.71 -9.92 12.99
N GLY A 341 4.57 -9.44 12.10
CA GLY A 341 4.82 -10.05 10.79
C GLY A 341 5.99 -11.01 10.86
N VAL A 342 5.87 -12.13 10.18
CA VAL A 342 6.88 -13.19 10.16
C VAL A 342 7.15 -13.66 8.73
N SER A 343 8.42 -13.93 8.42
CA SER A 343 8.80 -14.53 7.16
C SER A 343 9.92 -15.53 7.34
N PHE A 344 9.75 -16.69 6.72
CA PHE A 344 10.69 -17.79 6.79
C PHE A 344 11.35 -18.09 5.43
N ASP A 345 12.54 -18.65 5.48
CA ASP A 345 13.18 -19.26 4.31
C ASP A 345 12.53 -20.61 3.96
N LYS A 346 12.59 -21.04 2.69
CA LYS A 346 11.92 -22.29 2.27
C LYS A 346 12.52 -23.55 2.94
N ASP A 347 13.79 -23.46 3.32
CA ASP A 347 14.47 -24.46 4.14
C ASP A 347 14.37 -24.05 5.61
N GLU A 348 13.14 -23.99 6.13
CA GLU A 348 12.86 -23.55 7.49
C GLU A 348 13.60 -24.39 8.53
N ASP A 349 14.17 -23.71 9.52
CA ASP A 349 14.73 -24.37 10.69
C ASP A 349 13.62 -24.68 11.70
N GLU A 350 13.09 -25.90 11.65
CA GLU A 350 12.00 -26.37 12.52
C GLU A 350 12.30 -26.20 14.02
N SER A 351 13.59 -26.11 14.42
CA SER A 351 13.97 -25.89 15.82
C SER A 351 13.61 -24.49 16.34
N ILE A 352 13.37 -23.55 15.42
CA ILE A 352 12.92 -22.18 15.66
C ILE A 352 11.47 -22.01 15.19
N SER A 353 11.16 -22.31 13.92
CA SER A 353 9.82 -22.03 13.35
C SER A 353 8.71 -22.82 14.05
N GLY A 354 8.97 -24.06 14.46
CA GLY A 354 8.00 -24.89 15.19
C GLY A 354 7.67 -24.42 16.62
N LYS A 355 8.39 -23.42 17.14
CA LYS A 355 8.16 -22.84 18.48
C LYS A 355 7.45 -21.49 18.44
N ILE A 356 7.28 -20.91 17.26
CA ILE A 356 6.69 -19.58 17.08
C ILE A 356 5.25 -19.73 16.61
N ASN A 357 4.36 -18.86 17.09
CA ASN A 357 2.98 -18.76 16.61
C ASN A 357 2.57 -17.30 16.43
N ASP A 358 1.51 -17.07 15.66
CA ASP A 358 1.05 -15.73 15.29
C ASP A 358 0.52 -14.88 16.47
N ASP A 359 0.24 -15.48 17.62
CA ASP A 359 -0.24 -14.79 18.83
C ASP A 359 0.90 -14.26 19.71
N MET A 360 2.16 -14.59 19.40
CA MET A 360 3.31 -14.15 20.18
C MET A 360 3.66 -12.68 19.92
N SER A 361 4.13 -12.01 20.97
CA SER A 361 4.73 -10.68 20.82
C SER A 361 6.11 -10.75 20.16
N PHE A 362 6.52 -9.61 19.59
CA PHE A 362 7.84 -9.44 18.98
C PHE A 362 9.00 -9.86 19.91
N ASP A 363 8.88 -9.51 21.20
CA ASP A 363 9.91 -9.81 22.21
C ASP A 363 9.90 -11.31 22.60
N GLU A 364 8.74 -11.95 22.69
CA GLU A 364 8.65 -13.40 22.93
C GLU A 364 9.28 -14.20 21.78
N MET A 365 9.01 -13.81 20.54
CA MET A 365 9.64 -14.43 19.37
C MET A 365 11.16 -14.26 19.37
N TYR A 366 11.65 -13.06 19.75
CA TYR A 366 13.08 -12.79 19.88
C TYR A 366 13.73 -13.69 20.94
N ASP A 367 13.15 -13.79 22.13
CA ASP A 367 13.68 -14.60 23.23
C ASP A 367 13.73 -16.09 22.88
N ILE A 368 12.72 -16.59 22.15
CA ILE A 368 12.70 -17.97 21.62
C ILE A 368 13.87 -18.19 20.66
N CYS A 369 14.12 -17.24 19.75
CA CYS A 369 15.22 -17.33 18.80
C CYS A 369 16.58 -17.33 19.51
N VAL A 370 16.80 -16.41 20.46
CA VAL A 370 18.02 -16.35 21.26
C VAL A 370 18.27 -17.69 21.97
N LYS A 371 17.26 -18.21 22.67
CA LYS A 371 17.37 -19.48 23.37
C LYS A 371 17.66 -20.65 22.43
N ALA A 372 17.00 -20.70 21.28
CA ALA A 372 17.21 -21.76 20.30
C ALA A 372 18.61 -21.72 19.66
N ILE A 373 19.23 -20.53 19.60
CA ILE A 373 20.61 -20.36 19.16
C ILE A 373 21.59 -20.77 20.26
N ASP A 374 21.36 -20.38 21.51
CA ASP A 374 22.20 -20.77 22.67
C ASP A 374 22.21 -22.29 22.93
N ASP A 375 21.14 -22.99 22.57
CA ASP A 375 21.03 -24.44 22.73
C ASP A 375 21.80 -25.24 21.65
N LYS A 376 22.41 -24.56 20.66
CA LYS A 376 23.20 -25.17 19.56
C LYS A 376 24.70 -25.01 19.81
#